data_AF-A0A961Y0X1-F1
#
_entry.id   AF-A0A961Y0X1-F1
#
_cell.length_a   1.000
_cell.length_b   1.000
_cell.length_c   1.000
_cell.angle_alpha   90.00
_cell.angle_beta   90.00
_cell.angle_gamma   90.00
#
_symmetry.space_group_name_H-M   'P 1'
#
loop_
_entity.id
_entity.type
_entity.pdbx_description
1 polymer ?
#
loop_
_entity_poly.entity_id
_entity_poly.type
_entity_poly.pdbx_seq_one_letter_code
_entity_poly.pdbx_strand_id
1 'polypeptide(L)'
;MVSDTHSIPGSVMRGRSHGDRSLIARLVILLLALGVVVTAALSLTAGAADASAYAVLRHWVFGGSAAGPLSLRDQVIIQDIRLPRILMGILVGSGLAISGAVLQGLFRNPLADPGLVGVSAGAGLGAVSIIVLGGTSLAPVVAV
;
A
#
# COMPACT_ATOMS: atom_id res chain seq x y z
N MET A 1 5.57 -15.58 -75.17
CA MET A 1 4.67 -16.39 -74.32
C MET A 1 5.15 -16.20 -72.88
N VAL A 2 4.68 -15.17 -72.14
CA VAL A 2 3.31 -15.06 -71.58
C VAL A 2 3.05 -16.37 -70.84
N SER A 3 3.37 -16.47 -69.55
CA SER A 3 2.43 -16.24 -68.42
C SER A 3 2.46 -17.54 -67.58
N ASP A 4 2.48 -17.62 -66.25
CA ASP A 4 2.04 -16.72 -65.19
C ASP A 4 2.88 -16.97 -63.94
N THR A 5 3.50 -15.91 -63.41
CA THR A 5 3.86 -15.84 -62.01
C THR A 5 2.56 -15.76 -61.21
N HIS A 6 2.14 -16.86 -60.57
CA HIS A 6 1.12 -16.84 -59.54
C HIS A 6 1.62 -16.00 -58.35
N SER A 7 1.47 -14.69 -58.47
CA SER A 7 1.59 -13.74 -57.37
C SER A 7 0.40 -13.97 -56.46
N ILE A 8 0.56 -14.83 -55.45
CA ILE A 8 -0.37 -14.90 -54.34
C ILE A 8 -0.34 -13.51 -53.67
N PRO A 9 -1.45 -12.75 -53.66
CA PRO A 9 -1.48 -11.53 -52.87
C PRO A 9 -1.40 -11.96 -51.41
N GLY A 10 -0.23 -11.75 -50.80
CA GLY A 10 -0.04 -11.88 -49.37
C GLY A 10 -1.07 -11.00 -48.70
N SER A 11 -2.14 -11.61 -48.20
CA SER A 11 -3.16 -10.95 -47.42
C SER A 11 -2.45 -10.30 -46.24
N VAL A 12 -2.33 -8.98 -46.28
CA VAL A 12 -1.81 -8.17 -45.20
C VAL A 12 -2.72 -8.41 -44.01
N MET A 13 -2.36 -9.40 -43.16
CA MET A 13 -2.95 -9.57 -41.85
C MET A 13 -2.61 -8.30 -41.09
N ARG A 14 -3.53 -7.32 -41.15
CA ARG A 14 -3.53 -6.17 -40.25
C ARG A 14 -3.57 -6.76 -38.85
N GLY A 15 -2.41 -6.79 -38.20
CA GLY A 15 -2.29 -7.15 -36.80
C GLY A 15 -3.32 -6.33 -36.06
N ARG A 16 -4.35 -7.00 -35.52
CA ARG A 16 -5.37 -6.37 -34.69
C ARG A 16 -4.60 -5.54 -33.67
N SER A 17 -4.84 -4.24 -33.65
CA SER A 17 -4.26 -3.33 -32.66
C SER A 17 -4.44 -4.00 -31.31
N HIS A 18 -3.32 -4.39 -30.69
CA HIS A 18 -3.33 -4.84 -29.31
C HIS A 18 -3.90 -3.67 -28.54
N GLY A 19 -5.19 -3.78 -28.17
CA GLY A 19 -5.97 -2.66 -27.66
C GLY A 19 -5.23 -1.99 -26.51
N ASP A 20 -5.26 -0.66 -26.47
CA ASP A 20 -4.55 0.21 -25.53
C ASP A 20 -4.99 -0.04 -24.07
N ARG A 21 -4.58 -1.19 -23.53
CA ARG A 21 -4.75 -1.55 -22.11
C ARG A 21 -3.92 -0.62 -21.21
N SER A 22 -3.00 0.14 -21.81
CA SER A 22 -2.21 1.20 -21.18
C SER A 22 -3.10 2.30 -20.58
N LEU A 23 -4.18 2.69 -21.27
CA LEU A 23 -5.13 3.70 -20.78
C LEU A 23 -5.92 3.16 -19.59
N ILE A 24 -6.42 1.93 -19.69
CA ILE A 24 -7.16 1.27 -18.61
C ILE A 24 -6.26 1.11 -17.38
N ALA A 25 -5.02 0.66 -17.56
CA ALA A 25 -4.06 0.51 -16.47
C ALA A 25 -3.77 1.85 -15.78
N ARG A 26 -3.55 2.93 -16.55
CA ARG A 26 -3.35 4.28 -16.00
C ARG A 26 -4.58 4.77 -15.23
N LEU A 27 -5.78 4.58 -15.77
CA LEU A 27 -7.03 4.93 -15.09
C LEU A 27 -7.20 4.16 -13.78
N VAL A 28 -6.92 2.85 -13.78
CA VAL A 28 -6.97 2.02 -12.57
C VAL A 28 -5.97 2.50 -11.53
N ILE A 29 -4.73 2.81 -11.92
CA ILE A 29 -3.70 3.34 -11.00
C ILE A 29 -4.14 4.68 -10.42
N LEU A 30 -4.66 5.60 -11.25
CA LEU A 30 -5.17 6.89 -10.79
C LEU A 30 -6.34 6.72 -9.81
N LEU A 31 -7.27 5.81 -10.12
CA LEU A 31 -8.40 5.51 -9.25
C LEU A 31 -7.97 4.91 -7.91
N LEU A 32 -7.01 3.99 -7.92
CA LEU A 32 -6.45 3.40 -6.70
C LEU A 32 -5.69 4.46 -5.87
N ALA A 33 -4.89 5.31 -6.51
CA ALA A 33 -4.21 6.41 -5.85
C ALA A 33 -5.20 7.39 -5.21
N LEU A 34 -6.26 7.76 -5.93
CA LEU A 34 -7.36 8.56 -5.38
C LEU A 34 -8.03 7.84 -4.21
N GLY A 35 -8.27 6.53 -4.32
CA GLY A 35 -8.81 5.71 -3.24
C GLY A 35 -7.95 5.75 -1.97
N VAL A 36 -6.62 5.69 -2.09
CA VAL A 36 -5.69 5.86 -0.95
C VAL A 36 -5.83 7.24 -0.31
N VAL A 37 -5.91 8.30 -1.11
CA VAL A 37 -6.09 9.67 -0.59
C VAL A 37 -7.42 9.83 0.13
N VAL A 38 -8.51 9.34 -0.46
CA VAL A 38 -9.85 9.41 0.14
C VAL A 38 -9.92 8.62 1.44
N THR A 39 -9.40 7.38 1.45
CA THR A 39 -9.39 6.55 2.68
C THR A 39 -8.49 7.12 3.77
N ALA A 40 -7.35 7.73 3.41
CA ALA A 40 -6.51 8.44 4.38
C ALA A 40 -7.23 9.66 4.97
N ALA A 41 -7.94 10.45 4.15
CA ALA A 41 -8.75 11.57 4.61
C ALA A 41 -9.90 11.11 5.53
N LEU A 42 -10.59 10.03 5.18
CA LEU A 42 -11.64 9.43 6.02
C LEU A 42 -11.08 8.86 7.33
N SER A 43 -9.86 8.31 7.31
CA SER A 43 -9.19 7.82 8.52
C SER A 43 -8.83 8.95 9.50
N LEU A 44 -8.54 10.14 8.98
CA LEU A 44 -8.34 11.34 9.81
C LEU A 44 -9.64 11.82 10.46
N THR A 45 -10.77 11.72 9.76
CA THR A 45 -12.08 12.14 10.27
C THR A 45 -12.75 11.10 11.18
N ALA A 46 -12.45 9.80 11.02
CA ALA A 46 -13.09 8.75 11.79
C ALA A 46 -12.53 8.64 13.22
N GLY A 47 -13.20 9.23 14.21
CA GLY A 47 -13.07 8.87 15.63
C GLY A 47 -13.65 9.91 16.58
N ALA A 48 -13.56 9.64 17.88
CA ALA A 48 -14.36 10.26 18.95
C ALA A 48 -14.32 11.82 19.09
N ALA A 49 -13.54 12.51 18.27
CA ALA A 49 -13.45 13.98 18.22
C ALA A 49 -13.95 14.49 16.86
N ASP A 50 -15.21 14.18 16.51
CA ASP A 50 -15.81 14.46 15.19
C ASP A 50 -15.79 15.96 14.81
N ALA A 51 -15.70 16.88 15.77
CA ALA A 51 -15.69 18.33 15.50
C ALA A 51 -14.28 18.93 15.30
N SER A 52 -13.20 18.27 15.75
CA SER A 52 -11.86 18.87 15.77
C SER A 52 -10.98 18.50 14.58
N ALA A 53 -11.16 17.31 14.01
CA ALA A 53 -10.38 16.85 12.86
C ALA A 53 -10.56 17.76 11.62
N TYR A 54 -11.78 18.26 11.39
CA TYR A 54 -12.06 19.22 10.32
C TYR A 54 -11.39 20.58 10.56
N ALA A 55 -11.37 21.05 11.81
CA ALA A 55 -10.72 22.31 12.19
C ALA A 55 -9.19 22.24 12.03
N VAL A 56 -8.57 21.12 12.41
CA VAL A 56 -7.12 20.89 12.24
C VAL A 56 -6.76 20.69 10.77
N LEU A 57 -7.57 19.96 9.98
CA LEU A 57 -7.34 19.81 8.54
C LEU A 57 -7.45 21.15 7.82
N ARG A 58 -8.44 21.98 8.18
CA ARG A 58 -8.56 23.35 7.66
C ARG A 58 -7.38 24.22 8.10
N HIS A 59 -6.85 24.04 9.31
CA HIS A 59 -5.64 24.73 9.74
C HIS A 59 -4.42 24.33 8.91
N TRP A 60 -4.24 23.03 8.63
CA TRP A 60 -3.13 22.52 7.81
C TRP A 60 -3.20 22.94 6.34
N VAL A 61 -4.41 22.97 5.75
CA VAL A 61 -4.61 23.27 4.33
C VAL A 61 -4.77 24.77 4.08
N PHE A 62 -5.42 25.51 4.97
CA PHE A 62 -5.78 26.93 4.77
C PHE A 62 -5.14 27.89 5.80
N GLY A 63 -4.32 27.42 6.74
CA GLY A 63 -3.52 28.26 7.64
C GLY A 63 -4.29 29.03 8.72
N GLY A 64 -5.54 28.68 9.03
CA GLY A 64 -6.39 29.44 9.98
C GLY A 64 -6.19 29.03 11.45
N SER A 65 -5.89 29.98 12.34
CA SER A 65 -5.59 29.75 13.77
C SER A 65 -6.78 29.21 14.58
N ALA A 66 -6.69 27.96 15.07
CA ALA A 66 -7.62 27.40 16.05
C ALA A 66 -7.09 27.60 17.47
N ALA A 67 -7.35 28.78 18.06
CA ALA A 67 -6.94 29.13 19.42
C ALA A 67 -7.93 28.56 20.45
N GLY A 68 -7.63 27.41 21.05
CA GLY A 68 -8.37 26.87 22.20
C GLY A 68 -7.69 25.65 22.83
N PRO A 69 -7.80 25.40 24.15
CA PRO A 69 -7.15 24.26 24.82
C PRO A 69 -7.57 22.86 24.30
N LEU A 70 -8.77 22.76 23.74
CA LEU A 70 -9.26 21.56 23.06
C LEU A 70 -8.44 21.25 21.79
N SER A 71 -8.01 22.27 21.04
CA SER A 71 -7.26 22.08 19.78
C SER A 71 -5.87 21.48 19.98
N LEU A 72 -5.24 21.70 21.14
CA LEU A 72 -3.94 21.11 21.48
C LEU A 72 -4.01 19.59 21.68
N ARG A 73 -5.02 19.09 22.40
CA ARG A 73 -5.24 17.64 22.56
C ARG A 73 -5.53 16.98 21.22
N ASP A 74 -6.34 17.62 20.39
CA ASP A 74 -6.70 17.13 19.06
C ASP A 74 -5.49 17.07 18.13
N GLN A 75 -4.62 18.09 18.18
CA GLN A 75 -3.40 18.14 17.41
C GLN A 75 -2.44 17.00 17.79
N VAL A 76 -2.24 16.74 19.08
CA VAL A 76 -1.41 15.62 19.56
C VAL A 76 -1.97 14.27 19.10
N ILE A 77 -3.28 14.04 19.22
CA ILE A 77 -3.90 12.79 18.76
C ILE A 77 -3.69 12.59 17.25
N ILE A 78 -3.83 13.65 16.46
CA ILE A 78 -3.64 13.56 15.01
C ILE A 78 -2.18 13.31 14.67
N GLN A 79 -1.24 14.06 15.26
CA GLN A 79 0.18 13.99 14.93
C GLN A 79 0.88 12.75 15.48
N ASP A 80 0.60 12.35 16.72
CA ASP A 80 1.35 11.29 17.41
C ASP A 80 0.67 9.92 17.35
N ILE A 81 -0.63 9.86 17.02
CA ILE A 81 -1.38 8.59 17.02
C ILE A 81 -1.90 8.26 15.61
N ARG A 82 -2.63 9.19 14.98
CA ARG A 82 -3.33 8.88 13.71
C ARG A 82 -2.40 8.93 12.51
N LEU A 83 -1.64 10.01 12.35
CA LEU A 83 -0.72 10.19 11.24
C LEU A 83 0.31 9.06 11.14
N PRO A 84 1.04 8.66 12.21
CA PRO A 84 1.94 7.53 12.13
C PRO A 84 1.23 6.21 11.79
N ARG A 85 0.00 5.99 12.28
CA ARG A 85 -0.78 4.79 11.95
C ARG A 85 -1.20 4.74 10.48
N ILE A 86 -1.62 5.87 9.90
CA ILE A 86 -1.97 5.96 8.47
C ILE A 86 -0.72 5.69 7.62
N LEU A 87 0.41 6.32 7.96
CA LEU A 87 1.68 6.10 7.27
C LEU A 87 2.11 4.63 7.34
N MET A 88 2.04 4.00 8.51
CA MET A 88 2.34 2.58 8.67
C MET A 88 1.40 1.71 7.83
N GLY A 89 0.10 2.02 7.78
CA GLY A 89 -0.86 1.30 6.93
C GLY A 89 -0.50 1.38 5.44
N ILE A 90 -0.13 2.56 4.95
CA ILE A 90 0.29 2.77 3.56
C ILE A 90 1.59 2.01 3.26
N LEU A 91 2.59 2.09 4.14
CA LEU A 91 3.87 1.42 3.98
C LEU A 91 3.75 -0.10 4.00
N VAL A 92 3.01 -0.65 4.98
CA VAL A 92 2.79 -2.10 5.07
C VAL A 92 1.97 -2.60 3.89
N GLY A 93 0.89 -1.92 3.52
CA GLY A 93 0.04 -2.29 2.39
C GLY A 93 0.80 -2.27 1.06
N SER A 94 1.59 -1.23 0.80
CA SER A 94 2.43 -1.14 -0.40
C SER A 94 3.52 -2.22 -0.43
N GLY A 95 4.19 -2.48 0.70
CA GLY A 95 5.17 -3.55 0.82
C GLY A 95 4.59 -4.93 0.51
N LEU A 96 3.40 -5.25 1.05
CA LEU A 96 2.69 -6.50 0.76
C LEU A 96 2.27 -6.60 -0.70
N ALA A 97 1.74 -5.52 -1.29
CA ALA A 97 1.33 -5.50 -2.69
C ALA A 97 2.52 -5.70 -3.65
N ILE A 98 3.65 -5.03 -3.40
CA ILE A 98 4.87 -5.18 -4.20
C ILE A 98 5.43 -6.60 -4.06
N SER A 99 5.54 -7.11 -2.83
CA SER A 99 6.05 -8.46 -2.58
C SER A 99 5.18 -9.52 -3.28
N GLY A 100 3.85 -9.39 -3.19
CA GLY A 100 2.90 -10.26 -3.91
C GLY A 100 3.07 -10.19 -5.43
N ALA A 101 3.13 -8.98 -6.02
CA ALA A 101 3.30 -8.82 -7.46
C ALA A 101 4.63 -9.44 -7.96
N VAL A 102 5.72 -9.27 -7.21
CA VAL A 102 7.03 -9.85 -7.54
C VAL A 102 6.98 -11.37 -7.47
N LEU A 103 6.40 -11.95 -6.41
CA LEU A 103 6.35 -13.41 -6.26
C LEU A 103 5.40 -14.07 -7.26
N GLN A 104 4.26 -13.46 -7.54
CA GLN A 104 3.35 -13.90 -8.61
C GLN A 104 4.07 -13.89 -9.96
N GLY A 105 4.90 -12.88 -10.24
CA GLY A 105 5.73 -12.82 -11.45
C GLY A 105 6.86 -13.87 -11.49
N LEU A 106 7.55 -14.07 -10.36
CA LEU A 106 8.64 -15.04 -10.23
C LEU A 106 8.16 -16.48 -10.44
N PHE A 107 7.08 -16.86 -9.75
CA PHE A 107 6.51 -18.21 -9.85
C PHE A 107 5.59 -18.39 -11.06
N ARG A 108 5.27 -17.30 -11.77
CA ARG A 108 4.27 -17.29 -12.85
C ARG A 108 2.96 -17.94 -12.41
N ASN A 109 2.61 -17.75 -11.14
CA ASN A 109 1.44 -18.33 -10.50
C ASN A 109 0.66 -17.21 -9.80
N PRO A 110 -0.53 -16.83 -10.29
CA PRO A 110 -1.32 -15.75 -9.69
C PRO A 110 -1.82 -16.09 -8.27
N LEU A 111 -1.70 -17.34 -7.82
CA LEU A 111 -2.03 -17.78 -6.46
C LEU A 111 -0.84 -17.74 -5.50
N ALA A 112 0.36 -17.34 -5.95
CA ALA A 112 1.52 -17.21 -5.08
C ALA A 112 1.35 -16.04 -4.11
N ASP A 113 1.63 -16.30 -2.82
CA ASP A 113 1.52 -15.34 -1.73
C ASP A 113 2.88 -15.15 -1.02
N PRO A 114 3.24 -13.93 -0.59
CA PRO A 114 4.49 -13.65 0.12
C PRO A 114 4.71 -14.41 1.42
N GLY A 115 3.66 -14.91 2.06
CA GLY A 115 3.75 -15.79 3.22
C GLY A 115 4.36 -17.16 2.93
N LEU A 116 4.38 -17.62 1.67
CA LEU A 116 4.88 -18.96 1.30
C LEU A 116 6.38 -19.14 1.54
N VAL A 117 7.16 -18.06 1.60
CA VAL A 117 8.61 -18.10 1.85
C VAL A 117 8.92 -18.31 3.34
N GLY A 118 7.90 -18.33 4.22
CA GLY A 118 8.06 -18.58 5.65
C GLY A 118 8.40 -17.33 6.47
N VAL A 119 8.44 -16.15 5.86
CA VAL A 119 8.77 -14.87 6.52
C VAL A 119 7.79 -14.57 7.66
N SER A 120 6.48 -14.81 7.45
CA SER A 120 5.45 -14.58 8.49
C SER A 120 5.60 -15.53 9.69
N ALA A 121 5.94 -16.80 9.43
CA ALA A 121 6.18 -17.78 10.49
C ALA A 121 7.43 -17.44 11.31
N GLY A 122 8.52 -17.01 10.64
CA GLY A 122 9.74 -16.55 11.31
C GLY A 122 9.52 -15.28 12.13
N ALA A 123 8.80 -14.29 11.59
CA ALA A 123 8.44 -13.08 12.32
C ALA A 123 7.55 -13.38 13.54
N GLY A 124 6.57 -14.28 13.40
CA GLY A 124 5.72 -14.73 14.49
C GLY A 124 6.50 -15.45 15.60
N LEU A 125 7.39 -16.38 15.23
CA LEU A 125 8.29 -17.06 16.16
C LEU A 125 9.14 -16.04 16.92
N GLY A 126 9.76 -15.08 16.22
CA GLY A 126 10.58 -14.04 16.85
C GLY A 126 9.79 -13.16 17.81
N ALA A 127 8.60 -12.70 17.40
CA ALA A 127 7.72 -11.89 18.23
C ALA A 127 7.26 -12.65 19.50
N VAL A 128 6.81 -13.90 19.36
CA VAL A 128 6.43 -14.72 20.52
C VAL A 128 7.64 -14.99 21.42
N SER A 129 8.81 -15.27 20.84
CA SER A 129 10.02 -15.52 21.62
C SER A 129 10.39 -14.31 22.48
N ILE A 130 10.38 -13.10 21.93
CA ILE A 130 10.71 -11.90 22.74
C ILE A 130 9.60 -11.54 23.74
N ILE A 131 8.33 -11.79 23.42
CA ILE A 131 7.22 -11.54 24.35
C ILE A 131 7.26 -12.51 25.54
N VAL A 132 7.53 -13.80 25.28
CA VAL A 132 7.50 -14.86 26.29
C VAL A 132 8.81 -14.96 27.06
N LEU A 133 9.95 -14.97 26.36
CA LEU A 133 11.26 -15.09 26.99
C LEU A 133 11.85 -13.74 27.40
N GLY A 134 11.39 -12.62 26.83
CA GLY A 134 11.81 -11.28 27.23
C GLY A 134 13.33 -11.09 27.27
N GLY A 135 13.80 -10.31 28.24
CA GLY A 135 15.23 -10.17 28.56
C GLY A 135 15.77 -11.28 29.47
N THR A 136 14.96 -12.25 29.89
CA THR A 136 15.36 -13.28 30.87
C THR A 136 16.07 -14.47 30.21
N SER A 137 15.96 -14.66 28.89
CA SER A 137 16.71 -15.69 28.15
C SER A 137 18.23 -15.48 28.19
N LEU A 138 18.69 -14.23 28.28
CA LEU A 138 20.12 -13.87 28.38
C LEU A 138 20.58 -13.66 29.83
N ALA A 139 19.66 -13.57 30.81
CA ALA A 139 20.00 -13.45 32.22
C ALA A 139 20.99 -14.52 32.73
N PRO A 140 20.88 -15.81 32.37
CA PRO A 140 21.87 -16.82 32.79
C PRO A 140 23.24 -16.69 32.10
N VAL A 141 23.33 -16.02 30.94
CA VAL A 141 24.60 -15.81 30.21
C VAL A 141 25.32 -14.54 30.67
N VAL A 142 24.57 -13.53 31.14
CA VAL A 142 25.12 -12.26 31.65
C VAL A 142 25.45 -12.33 33.14
N ALA A 143 24.91 -13.30 33.87
CA ALA A 143 25.16 -13.51 35.30
C ALA A 143 26.37 -14.40 35.63
N VAL A 144 27.14 -14.84 34.62
CA VAL A 144 28.40 -15.61 34.74
C VAL A 144 29.55 -14.73 34.30
#